data_AF-A0A969F0C5-F1
#
_entry.id   AF-A0A969F0C5-F1
#
_cell.length_a   1.000
_cell.length_b   1.000
_cell.length_c   1.000
_cell.angle_alpha   90.00
_cell.angle_beta   90.00
_cell.angle_gamma   90.00
#
_symmetry.space_group_name_H-M   'P 1'
#
loop_
_entity.id
_entity.type
_entity.pdbx_description
1 polymer ?
#
loop_
_entity_poly.entity_id
_entity_poly.type
_entity_poly.pdbx_seq_one_letter_code
_entity_poly.pdbx_strand_id
1 'polypeptide(L)'
;MIATARGTRELAAEKFLKGVGKNALKPGEILLGIKFPKPAKRSSDAYLRFIPRTEMDIAVAGAGVSVTLDKSGTCTAARIAIGAVAPTAILVPLA
;
A
#
# COMPACT_ATOMS: atom_id res chain seq x y z
N MET A 1 -12.76 -2.84 0.41
CA MET A 1 -14.19 -3.01 0.70
C MET A 1 -14.34 -3.87 1.93
N ILE A 2 -15.06 -3.39 2.93
CA ILE A 2 -15.33 -4.07 4.20
C ILE A 2 -16.85 -4.26 4.28
N ALA A 3 -17.32 -5.44 4.69
CA ALA A 3 -18.73 -5.76 4.77
C ALA A 3 -19.15 -6.16 6.18
N THR A 4 -20.44 -5.98 6.45
CA THR A 4 -21.18 -6.52 7.58
C THR A 4 -22.45 -7.19 7.05
N ALA A 5 -23.21 -7.86 7.91
CA ALA A 5 -24.54 -8.35 7.57
C ALA A 5 -25.52 -7.24 7.10
N ARG A 6 -25.23 -5.97 7.36
CA ARG A 6 -26.12 -4.82 7.09
C ARG A 6 -25.66 -3.95 5.92
N GLY A 7 -24.53 -4.25 5.29
CA GLY A 7 -24.01 -3.47 4.16
C GLY A 7 -22.49 -3.40 4.12
N THR A 8 -21.98 -2.50 3.28
CA THR A 8 -20.55 -2.35 3.00
C THR A 8 -20.05 -0.94 3.28
N ARG A 9 -18.74 -0.81 3.52
CA ARG A 9 -18.03 0.47 3.57
C ARG A 9 -16.67 0.37 2.90
N GLU A 10 -16.16 1.52 2.49
CA GLU A 10 -14.82 1.66 1.96
C GLU A 10 -13.90 2.36 2.97
N LEU A 11 -12.61 2.06 2.89
CA LEU A 11 -11.56 2.65 3.71
C LEU A 11 -10.30 2.75 2.86
N ALA A 12 -9.62 3.89 2.91
CA ALA A 12 -8.32 4.06 2.28
C ALA A 12 -7.32 3.01 2.83
N ALA A 13 -6.51 2.43 1.96
CA ALA A 13 -5.61 1.33 2.33
C ALA A 13 -4.63 1.74 3.44
N GLU A 14 -4.11 2.97 3.38
CA GLU A 14 -3.21 3.56 4.38
C GLU A 14 -3.86 3.74 5.75
N LYS A 15 -5.19 3.68 5.86
CA LYS A 15 -5.92 3.79 7.14
C LYS A 15 -6.30 2.43 7.73
N PHE A 16 -6.09 1.32 7.01
CA PHE A 16 -6.54 0.00 7.42
C PHE A 16 -5.70 -0.61 8.54
N LEU A 17 -4.37 -0.54 8.44
CA LEU A 17 -3.47 -1.00 9.50
C LEU A 17 -3.38 0.08 10.59
N LYS A 18 -3.53 -0.32 11.85
CA LYS A 18 -3.53 0.59 13.01
C LYS A 18 -2.37 0.37 13.97
N GLY A 19 -1.57 -0.66 13.74
CA GLY A 19 -0.39 -1.01 14.54
C GLY A 19 -0.09 -2.50 14.48
N VAL A 20 0.85 -2.94 15.31
CA VAL A 20 1.26 -4.35 15.40
C VAL A 20 0.06 -5.22 15.79
N GLY A 21 -0.29 -6.19 14.93
CA GLY A 21 -1.45 -7.08 15.13
C GLY A 21 -2.81 -6.39 15.13
N LYS A 22 -2.90 -5.11 14.71
CA LYS A 22 -4.13 -4.31 14.78
C LYS A 22 -4.54 -3.78 13.41
N ASN A 23 -5.83 -3.91 13.09
CA ASN A 23 -6.45 -3.37 11.89
C ASN A 23 -7.72 -2.55 12.22
N ALA A 24 -8.32 -1.96 11.20
CA ALA A 24 -9.50 -1.09 11.33
C ALA A 24 -10.85 -1.82 11.24
N LEU A 25 -10.87 -3.16 11.29
CA LEU A 25 -12.11 -3.93 11.33
C LEU A 25 -12.75 -3.81 12.71
N LYS A 26 -14.07 -3.65 12.72
CA LYS A 26 -14.92 -3.71 13.90
C LYS A 26 -15.50 -5.13 14.07
N PRO A 27 -16.00 -5.49 15.26
CA PRO A 27 -16.70 -6.77 15.44
C PRO A 27 -17.82 -6.95 14.40
N GLY A 28 -17.87 -8.13 13.77
CA GLY A 28 -18.83 -8.45 12.71
C GLY A 28 -18.48 -7.88 11.33
N GLU A 29 -17.34 -7.21 11.17
CA GLU A 29 -16.83 -6.80 9.85
C GLU A 29 -15.89 -7.84 9.24
N ILE A 30 -15.96 -7.99 7.92
CA ILE A 30 -15.05 -8.80 7.11
C ILE A 30 -14.46 -7.99 5.95
N LEU A 31 -13.18 -8.18 5.66
CA LEU A 31 -12.54 -7.62 4.48
C LEU A 31 -12.93 -8.46 3.26
N LEU A 32 -13.69 -7.89 2.32
CA LEU A 32 -14.12 -8.59 1.11
C LEU A 32 -13.11 -8.48 -0.04
N GLY A 33 -12.36 -7.39 -0.09
CA GLY A 33 -11.42 -7.17 -1.18
C GLY A 33 -10.81 -5.79 -1.20
N ILE A 34 -9.83 -5.63 -2.08
CA ILE A 34 -9.08 -4.38 -2.28
C ILE A 34 -9.38 -3.90 -3.70
N LYS A 35 -9.65 -2.60 -3.83
CA LYS A 35 -9.92 -1.95 -5.12
C LYS A 35 -8.73 -1.08 -5.47
N PHE A 36 -8.12 -1.33 -6.61
CA PHE A 36 -7.06 -0.49 -7.17
C PHE A 36 -7.64 0.36 -8.30
N PRO A 37 -7.34 1.67 -8.36
CA PRO A 37 -7.65 2.45 -9.55
C PRO A 37 -6.87 1.88 -10.74
N LYS A 38 -7.47 1.96 -11.94
CA LYS A 38 -6.74 1.62 -13.16
C LYS A 38 -5.53 2.56 -13.29
N PRO A 39 -4.30 2.04 -13.48
CA PRO A 39 -3.14 2.90 -13.68
C PRO A 39 -3.37 3.87 -14.85
N ALA A 40 -2.88 5.10 -14.70
CA ALA A 40 -2.90 6.05 -15.79
C ALA A 40 -1.96 5.58 -16.92
N LYS A 41 -2.09 6.19 -18.11
CA LYS A 41 -1.12 5.93 -19.19
C LYS A 41 0.27 6.34 -18.73
N ARG A 42 1.28 5.54 -19.08
CA ARG A 42 2.70 5.74 -18.68
C ARG A 42 2.91 5.72 -17.17
N SER A 43 2.06 4.99 -16.43
CA SER A 43 2.34 4.63 -15.05
C SER A 43 3.09 3.30 -14.99
N SER A 44 4.00 3.17 -14.02
CA SER A 44 4.65 1.92 -13.67
C SER A 44 4.85 1.87 -12.15
N ASP A 45 4.98 0.66 -11.62
CA ASP A 45 5.30 0.42 -10.23
C ASP A 45 6.47 -0.56 -10.09
N ALA A 46 7.08 -0.56 -8.91
CA ALA A 46 8.11 -1.49 -8.53
C ALA A 46 8.07 -1.69 -7.01
N TYR A 47 8.45 -2.88 -6.56
CA TYR A 47 8.66 -3.17 -5.15
C TYR A 47 10.06 -3.74 -4.97
N LEU A 48 10.86 -3.08 -4.13
CA LEU A 48 12.18 -3.57 -3.74
C LEU A 48 12.14 -4.03 -2.29
N ARG A 49 12.65 -5.25 -2.06
CA ARG A 49 12.70 -5.88 -0.75
C ARG A 49 14.16 -6.01 -0.32
N PHE A 50 14.54 -5.33 0.76
CA PHE A 50 15.85 -5.50 1.39
C PHE A 50 15.80 -6.69 2.35
N ILE A 51 16.56 -7.74 2.02
CA ILE A 51 16.65 -9.00 2.76
C ILE A 51 18.11 -9.41 2.92
N PRO A 52 18.48 -10.10 4.02
CA PRO A 52 19.88 -10.50 4.27
C PRO A 52 20.38 -11.62 3.36
N ARG A 53 19.49 -12.38 2.72
CA ARG A 53 19.80 -13.53 1.87
C ARG A 53 18.91 -13.56 0.64
N THR A 54 19.32 -14.29 -0.39
CA THR A 54 18.68 -14.29 -1.72
C THR A 54 17.34 -15.01 -1.80
N GLU A 55 17.01 -15.84 -0.80
CA GLU A 55 15.85 -16.73 -0.82
C GLU A 55 14.61 -16.11 -0.13
N MET A 56 13.88 -16.94 0.61
CA MET A 56 12.70 -16.56 1.37
C MET A 56 13.10 -15.99 2.73
N ASP A 57 12.90 -14.69 2.91
CA ASP A 57 13.09 -14.01 4.19
C ASP A 57 12.09 -12.84 4.39
N ILE A 58 11.92 -12.43 5.64
CA ILE A 58 11.15 -11.25 6.02
C ILE A 58 11.96 -10.01 5.66
N ALA A 59 11.31 -9.02 5.04
CA ALA A 59 11.96 -7.78 4.67
C ALA A 59 12.51 -7.05 5.91
N VAL A 60 13.80 -6.71 5.91
CA VAL A 60 14.38 -5.74 6.86
C VAL A 60 13.80 -4.37 6.57
N ALA A 61 13.68 -4.03 5.28
CA ALA A 61 12.95 -2.88 4.77
C ALA A 61 12.33 -3.22 3.41
N GLY A 62 11.20 -2.61 3.08
CA GLY A 62 10.59 -2.72 1.77
C GLY A 62 10.20 -1.35 1.23
N ALA A 63 10.36 -1.12 -0.07
CA ALA A 63 9.96 0.11 -0.73
C ALA A 63 9.05 -0.21 -1.92
N GLY A 64 7.78 0.17 -1.81
CA GLY A 64 6.83 0.14 -2.91
C GLY A 64 6.71 1.51 -3.54
N VAL A 65 6.90 1.59 -4.85
CA VAL A 65 6.88 2.83 -5.61
C VAL A 65 5.92 2.69 -6.77
N SER A 66 5.07 3.70 -6.98
CA SER A 66 4.28 3.87 -8.19
C SER A 66 4.51 5.27 -8.73
N VAL A 67 4.86 5.36 -10.01
CA VAL A 67 5.14 6.64 -10.70
C VAL A 67 4.30 6.76 -11.96
N THR A 68 4.05 7.98 -12.40
CA THR A 68 3.44 8.30 -13.69
C THR A 68 4.30 9.31 -14.42
N LEU A 69 4.65 9.00 -15.67
CA LEU A 69 5.47 9.86 -16.51
C LEU A 69 4.62 10.59 -17.57
N ASP A 70 5.00 11.80 -17.89
CA ASP A 70 4.50 12.48 -19.08
C ASP A 70 5.20 11.94 -20.36
N LYS A 71 4.95 12.61 -21.50
CA LYS A 71 5.53 12.19 -22.79
C LYS A 71 7.04 12.48 -22.90
N SER A 72 7.55 13.44 -22.12
CA SER A 72 8.99 13.78 -22.04
C SER A 72 9.76 12.88 -21.07
N GLY A 73 9.08 12.01 -20.33
CA GLY A 73 9.68 11.16 -19.30
C GLY A 73 9.76 11.82 -17.93
N THR A 74 9.14 12.97 -17.73
CA THR A 74 9.11 13.67 -16.44
C THR A 74 8.09 13.02 -15.52
N CYS A 75 8.47 12.80 -14.26
CA CYS A 75 7.56 12.28 -13.24
C CYS A 75 6.50 13.34 -12.88
N THR A 76 5.24 12.99 -13.08
CA THR A 76 4.07 13.86 -12.82
C THR A 76 3.28 13.44 -11.60
N ALA A 77 3.42 12.19 -11.17
CA ALA A 77 2.87 11.69 -9.93
C ALA A 77 3.77 10.58 -9.38
N ALA A 78 4.01 10.60 -8.07
CA ALA A 78 4.74 9.56 -7.37
C ALA A 78 3.99 9.20 -6.08
N ARG A 79 3.94 7.91 -5.77
CA ARG A 79 3.43 7.38 -4.50
C ARG A 79 4.43 6.35 -3.98
N ILE A 80 4.96 6.59 -2.79
CA ILE A 80 6.03 5.78 -2.19
C ILE A 80 5.57 5.31 -0.82
N ALA A 81 5.68 4.01 -0.56
CA ALA A 81 5.38 3.41 0.73
C ALA A 81 6.58 2.60 1.23
N ILE A 82 6.95 2.78 2.50
CA ILE A 82 8.05 2.07 3.15
C ILE A 82 7.51 1.09 4.19
N GLY A 83 7.87 -0.18 4.05
CA GLY A 83 7.49 -1.28 4.94
C GLY A 83 8.60 -1.67 5.92
N ALA A 84 8.21 -2.35 7.01
CA ALA A 84 9.09 -2.90 8.07
C ALA A 84 9.90 -1.88 8.90
N VAL A 85 9.83 -0.58 8.59
CA VAL A 85 10.56 0.50 9.30
C VAL A 85 9.74 1.19 10.41
N ALA A 86 8.50 0.77 10.64
CA ALA A 86 7.59 1.33 11.65
C ALA A 86 6.49 0.31 12.00
N PRO A 87 5.67 0.53 13.06
CA PRO A 87 4.57 -0.37 13.44
C PRO A 87 3.52 -0.64 12.34
N THR A 88 3.44 0.24 11.34
CA THR A 88 2.67 0.06 10.11
C THR A 88 3.51 0.54 8.92
N ALA A 89 3.15 0.13 7.69
CA ALA A 89 3.75 0.73 6.50
C ALA A 89 3.52 2.25 6.49
N ILE A 90 4.53 3.01 6.11
CA ILE A 90 4.50 4.47 6.07
C ILE A 90 4.34 4.94 4.63
N LEU A 91 3.33 5.76 4.37
CA LEU A 91 3.21 6.49 3.13
C LEU A 91 4.11 7.73 3.22
N VAL A 92 5.03 7.89 2.27
CA VAL A 92 5.90 9.07 2.21
C VAL A 92 5.02 10.28 1.87
N PRO A 93 5.08 11.38 2.66
CA PRO A 93 4.27 12.57 2.40
C PRO A 93 4.67 13.23 1.07
N LEU A 94 3.72 13.96 0.49
CA LEU A 94 4.01 14.85 -0.65
C LEU A 94 4.95 15.97 -0.17
N ALA A 95 5.91 16.33 -1.01
CA ALA A 95 6.77 17.49 -0.82
C ALA A 95 6.04 18.79 -1.17
#